data_AF-A0A077PCR4-F1
#
_entry.id   AF-A0A077PCR4-F1
#
_cell.length_a   1.000
_cell.length_b   1.000
_cell.length_c   1.000
_cell.angle_alpha   90.00
_cell.angle_beta   90.00
_cell.angle_gamma   90.00
#
_symmetry.space_group_name_H-M   'P 1'
#
loop_
_entity.id
_entity.type
_entity.pdbx_description
1 polymer ?
#
loop_
_entity_poly.entity_id
_entity_poly.type
_entity_poly.pdbx_seq_one_letter_code
_entity_poly.pdbx_strand_id
1 'polypeptide(L)'
;MKKIIMIITLLFTSVNVNAQVLNENNPDKYKKFRLDYVEMVDLANPERLSYRVFYEEPSTGENSKWFDAIKQGDFETVKKMVESGQDIEAKDTGSLNQTALGWATFIGYEDIVDYLISKKANLWATDTRDVHHTLKSAVLGKNTNIVKKIHNLMKHELDLNDQTIEDDGETPVMIAASNNRIETVKYLIEQGANLNLFTITDDKSMYSYDQSALTYACERNLEEMQKLLIKHGALNHKTHKPSCN
;
A
#
# COMPACT_ATOMS: atom_id res chain seq x y z
N MET A 1 -1.89 7.04 73.61
CA MET A 1 -2.28 6.50 72.29
C MET A 1 -1.48 7.22 71.20
N LYS A 2 -0.43 6.61 70.65
CA LYS A 2 0.34 7.14 69.50
C LYS A 2 -0.01 6.28 68.28
N LYS A 3 -0.62 6.89 67.25
CA LYS A 3 -0.89 6.23 65.97
C LYS A 3 0.39 6.20 65.15
N ILE A 4 0.87 5.01 64.82
CA ILE A 4 1.95 4.79 63.86
C ILE A 4 1.32 4.87 62.47
N ILE A 5 1.75 5.84 61.67
CA ILE A 5 1.39 5.95 60.25
C ILE A 5 2.43 5.13 59.48
N MET A 6 1.99 3.99 58.92
CA MET A 6 2.82 3.15 58.06
C MET A 6 2.76 3.73 56.64
N ILE A 7 3.84 4.38 56.22
CA ILE A 7 4.00 4.85 54.84
C ILE A 7 4.36 3.63 53.99
N ILE A 8 3.39 3.18 53.20
CA ILE A 8 3.61 2.15 52.18
C ILE A 8 4.20 2.87 50.96
N THR A 9 5.51 2.77 50.79
CA THR A 9 6.20 3.25 49.59
C THR A 9 5.89 2.26 48.45
N LEU A 10 4.97 2.62 47.56
CA LEU A 10 4.79 1.90 46.29
C LEU A 10 6.05 2.09 45.45
N LEU A 11 6.87 1.04 45.31
CA LEU A 11 7.88 0.98 44.27
C LEU A 11 7.17 0.77 42.93
N PHE A 12 7.07 1.85 42.14
CA PHE A 12 6.84 1.72 40.71
C PHE A 12 8.12 1.19 40.08
N THR A 13 8.16 -0.11 39.77
CA THR A 13 9.12 -0.61 38.79
C THR A 13 8.67 -0.09 37.43
N SER A 14 9.35 0.93 36.92
CA SER A 14 9.24 1.29 35.51
C SER A 14 9.73 0.10 34.70
N VAL A 15 8.79 -0.71 34.19
CA VAL A 15 9.10 -1.64 33.12
C VAL A 15 9.54 -0.74 31.96
N ASN A 16 10.85 -0.65 31.75
CA ASN A 16 11.38 -0.18 30.49
C ASN A 16 10.90 -1.18 29.44
N VAL A 17 9.75 -0.90 28.84
CA VAL A 17 9.34 -1.52 27.60
C VAL A 17 10.30 -0.94 26.57
N ASN A 18 11.45 -1.57 26.39
CA ASN A 18 12.25 -1.31 25.21
C ASN A 18 11.34 -1.64 24.03
N ALA A 19 10.88 -0.60 23.33
CA ALA A 19 10.17 -0.76 22.08
C ALA A 19 11.05 -1.62 21.16
N GLN A 20 10.46 -2.63 20.52
CA GLN A 20 11.20 -3.51 19.63
C GLN A 20 11.84 -2.67 18.52
N VAL A 21 13.17 -2.75 18.42
CA VAL A 21 13.90 -2.13 17.32
C VAL A 21 13.93 -3.12 16.16
N LEU A 22 13.32 -2.75 15.05
CA LEU A 22 13.29 -3.56 13.82
C LEU A 22 14.39 -3.13 12.85
N ASN A 23 14.77 -1.86 12.87
CA ASN A 23 15.82 -1.32 12.00
C ASN A 23 16.63 -0.26 12.75
N GLU A 24 17.85 -0.60 13.14
CA GLU A 24 18.77 0.29 13.87
C GLU A 24 19.31 1.44 13.01
N ASN A 25 19.24 1.33 11.68
CA ASN A 25 19.73 2.37 10.76
C ASN A 25 18.72 3.50 10.57
N ASN A 26 17.46 3.29 10.98
CA ASN A 26 16.44 4.33 10.94
C ASN A 26 16.68 5.43 12.00
N PRO A 27 16.25 6.68 11.73
CA PRO A 27 16.18 7.71 12.77
C PRO A 27 15.36 7.23 13.97
N ASP A 28 15.64 7.76 15.17
CA ASP A 28 15.07 7.24 16.43
C ASP A 28 13.53 7.08 16.40
N LYS A 29 12.79 8.03 15.79
CA LYS A 29 11.33 7.94 15.63
C LYS A 29 10.87 6.70 14.85
N TYR A 30 11.70 6.21 13.92
CA TYR A 30 11.34 5.20 12.92
C TYR A 30 12.03 3.84 13.15
N LYS A 31 12.78 3.66 14.23
CA LYS A 31 13.46 2.39 14.56
C LYS A 31 12.52 1.19 14.72
N LYS A 32 11.24 1.46 15.00
CA LYS A 32 10.18 0.45 15.06
C LYS A 32 9.71 -0.03 13.69
N PHE A 33 10.11 0.58 12.59
CA PHE A 33 9.75 0.14 11.24
C PHE A 33 10.88 -0.71 10.66
N ARG A 34 10.51 -1.84 10.06
CA ARG A 34 11.44 -2.72 9.34
C ARG A 34 11.98 -2.04 8.09
N LEU A 35 11.12 -1.36 7.33
CA LEU A 35 11.50 -0.65 6.11
C LEU A 35 12.38 0.57 6.43
N ASP A 36 13.35 0.88 5.57
CA ASP A 36 14.18 2.08 5.73
C ASP A 36 13.31 3.35 5.57
N TYR A 37 13.60 4.40 6.34
CA TYR A 37 12.83 5.64 6.33
C TYR A 37 12.77 6.27 4.94
N VAL A 38 13.87 6.22 4.18
CA VAL A 38 13.92 6.73 2.81
C VAL A 38 12.99 5.94 1.89
N GLU A 39 12.89 4.62 2.06
CA GLU A 39 11.98 3.77 1.29
C GLU A 39 10.52 4.02 1.66
N MET A 40 10.22 4.24 2.95
CA MET A 40 8.87 4.62 3.41
C MET A 40 8.41 5.93 2.75
N VAL A 41 9.28 6.96 2.75
CA VAL A 41 9.00 8.27 2.13
C VAL A 41 8.89 8.19 0.60
N ASP A 42 9.71 7.36 -0.06
CA ASP A 42 9.57 7.13 -1.50
C ASP A 42 8.27 6.39 -1.84
N LEU A 43 7.81 5.50 -0.96
CA LEU A 43 6.57 4.77 -1.14
C LEU A 43 5.34 5.68 -1.06
N ALA A 44 5.24 6.48 0.01
CA ALA A 44 4.18 7.47 0.22
C ALA A 44 4.69 8.68 0.99
N ASN A 45 4.27 9.87 0.59
CA ASN A 45 4.61 11.15 1.21
C ASN A 45 3.50 12.20 0.88
N PRO A 46 3.57 13.44 1.40
CA PRO A 46 2.54 14.45 1.14
C PRO A 46 2.28 14.77 -0.35
N GLU A 47 3.22 14.50 -1.25
CA GLU A 47 3.10 14.73 -2.70
C GLU A 47 2.73 13.46 -3.50
N ARG A 48 2.93 12.27 -2.91
CA ARG A 48 2.63 10.97 -3.52
C ARG A 48 1.89 10.09 -2.53
N LEU A 49 0.62 9.78 -2.81
CA LEU A 49 -0.21 8.93 -1.94
C LEU A 49 -0.28 9.48 -0.50
N SER A 50 -0.53 10.78 -0.35
CA SER A 50 -0.56 11.48 0.95
C SER A 50 -1.51 10.87 1.97
N TYR A 51 -2.57 10.20 1.52
CA TYR A 51 -3.54 9.48 2.34
C TYR A 51 -3.05 8.09 2.82
N ARG A 52 -1.88 7.60 2.34
CA ARG A 52 -1.26 6.31 2.74
C ARG A 52 0.02 6.47 3.54
N VAL A 53 0.31 7.66 4.08
CA VAL A 53 1.47 7.88 4.94
C VAL A 53 1.27 7.15 6.27
N PHE A 54 1.84 5.94 6.37
CA PHE A 54 1.59 4.99 7.45
C PHE A 54 2.56 5.09 8.64
N TYR A 55 3.59 5.93 8.50
CA TYR A 55 4.73 5.99 9.41
C TYR A 55 4.79 7.26 10.27
N GLU A 56 3.89 8.22 10.04
CA GLU A 56 3.93 9.51 10.77
C GLU A 56 3.33 9.40 12.17
N GLU A 57 2.18 8.73 12.29
CA GLU A 57 1.43 8.58 13.53
C GLU A 57 1.15 7.10 13.83
N PRO A 58 1.13 6.69 15.11
CA PRO A 58 0.65 5.37 15.48
C PRO A 58 -0.79 5.13 15.02
N SER A 59 -1.12 3.87 14.77
CA SER A 59 -2.49 3.46 14.45
C SER A 59 -3.41 3.73 15.63
N THR A 60 -4.67 4.06 15.35
CA THR A 60 -5.69 4.36 16.37
C THR A 60 -6.88 3.42 16.26
N GLY A 61 -7.76 3.42 17.27
CA GLY A 61 -8.94 2.54 17.32
C GLY A 61 -8.67 1.18 17.95
N GLU A 62 -9.71 0.33 17.92
CA GLU A 62 -9.76 -0.97 18.60
C GLU A 62 -8.61 -1.90 18.19
N ASN A 63 -8.30 -1.95 16.90
CA ASN A 63 -7.25 -2.80 16.32
C ASN A 63 -5.91 -2.07 16.13
N SER A 64 -5.68 -0.95 16.82
CA SER A 64 -4.45 -0.13 16.68
C SER A 64 -3.15 -0.93 16.78
N LYS A 65 -3.00 -1.79 17.80
CA LYS A 65 -1.79 -2.62 17.98
C LYS A 65 -1.55 -3.59 16.83
N TRP A 66 -2.63 -4.15 16.27
CA TRP A 66 -2.58 -5.03 15.11
C TRP A 66 -2.06 -4.28 13.89
N PHE A 67 -2.61 -3.11 13.61
CA PHE A 67 -2.18 -2.30 12.46
C PHE A 67 -0.80 -1.67 12.64
N ASP A 68 -0.40 -1.36 13.87
CA ASP A 68 0.97 -0.96 14.16
C ASP A 68 1.96 -2.07 13.80
N ALA A 69 1.70 -3.31 14.22
CA ALA A 69 2.55 -4.45 13.87
C ALA A 69 2.63 -4.68 12.35
N ILE A 70 1.49 -4.59 11.65
CA ILE A 70 1.42 -4.73 10.18
C ILE A 70 2.20 -3.60 9.48
N LYS A 71 1.97 -2.33 9.83
CA LYS A 71 2.62 -1.17 9.21
C LYS A 71 4.12 -1.12 9.50
N GLN A 72 4.52 -1.57 10.67
CA GLN A 72 5.92 -1.64 11.09
C GLN A 72 6.66 -2.83 10.47
N GLY A 73 5.95 -3.85 9.98
CA GLY A 73 6.58 -5.05 9.45
C GLY A 73 7.07 -6.01 10.54
N ASP A 74 6.47 -5.94 11.73
CA ASP A 74 6.79 -6.81 12.87
C ASP A 74 6.12 -8.17 12.70
N PHE A 75 6.70 -9.00 11.84
CA PHE A 75 6.12 -10.28 11.46
C PHE A 75 5.92 -11.22 12.66
N GLU A 76 6.82 -11.20 13.65
CA GLU A 76 6.70 -12.05 14.84
C GLU A 76 5.49 -11.66 15.70
N THR A 77 5.26 -10.36 15.89
CA THR A 77 4.05 -9.88 16.59
C THR A 77 2.79 -10.19 15.79
N VAL A 78 2.81 -9.99 14.47
CA VAL A 78 1.69 -10.35 13.58
C VAL A 78 1.31 -11.82 13.75
N LYS A 79 2.31 -12.72 13.72
CA LYS A 79 2.09 -14.16 13.88
C LYS A 79 1.47 -14.50 15.25
N LYS A 80 2.05 -13.97 16.33
CA LYS A 80 1.55 -14.18 17.71
C LYS A 80 0.11 -13.69 17.88
N MET A 81 -0.23 -12.53 17.31
CA MET A 81 -1.58 -11.98 17.40
C MET A 81 -2.59 -12.86 16.67
N VAL A 82 -2.26 -13.33 15.46
CA VAL A 82 -3.12 -14.28 14.73
C VAL A 82 -3.27 -15.61 15.49
N GLU A 83 -2.19 -16.15 16.07
CA GLU A 83 -2.24 -17.35 16.91
C GLU A 83 -3.09 -17.15 18.19
N SER A 84 -3.21 -15.91 18.64
CA SER A 84 -4.05 -15.52 19.79
C SER A 84 -5.49 -15.15 19.40
N GLY A 85 -5.87 -15.35 18.14
CA GLY A 85 -7.25 -15.14 17.67
C GLY A 85 -7.55 -13.73 17.13
N GLN A 86 -6.54 -12.94 16.77
CA GLN A 86 -6.75 -11.68 16.05
C GLN A 86 -7.55 -11.93 14.77
N ASP A 87 -8.62 -11.15 14.58
CA ASP A 87 -9.37 -11.13 13.33
C ASP A 87 -8.50 -10.56 12.20
N ILE A 88 -8.19 -11.38 11.20
CA ILE A 88 -7.37 -11.00 10.04
C ILE A 88 -8.10 -10.07 9.09
N GLU A 89 -9.44 -10.09 9.10
CA GLU A 89 -10.31 -9.23 8.29
C GLU A 89 -10.72 -7.96 9.04
N ALA A 90 -10.19 -7.76 10.25
CA ALA A 90 -10.33 -6.49 10.96
C ALA A 90 -9.90 -5.33 10.05
N LYS A 91 -10.61 -4.22 10.19
CA LYS A 91 -10.43 -3.02 9.37
C LYS A 91 -9.74 -1.93 10.17
N ASP A 92 -8.83 -1.21 9.53
CA ASP A 92 -8.11 -0.08 10.12
C ASP A 92 -9.01 1.15 10.18
N THR A 93 -10.00 1.12 11.07
CA THR A 93 -11.04 2.16 11.21
C THR A 93 -10.48 3.51 11.65
N GLY A 94 -9.26 3.52 12.22
CA GLY A 94 -8.52 4.75 12.53
C GLY A 94 -7.85 5.38 11.32
N SER A 95 -7.95 4.77 10.13
CA SER A 95 -7.32 5.21 8.89
C SER A 95 -8.23 4.89 7.69
N LEU A 96 -7.73 4.16 6.70
CA LEU A 96 -8.39 3.91 5.42
C LEU A 96 -9.48 2.83 5.45
N ASN A 97 -9.81 2.27 6.62
CA ASN A 97 -10.67 1.09 6.72
C ASN A 97 -10.11 -0.08 5.87
N GLN A 98 -8.79 -0.17 5.74
CA GLN A 98 -8.11 -1.23 4.98
C GLN A 98 -7.84 -2.44 5.88
N THR A 99 -7.79 -3.65 5.32
CA THR A 99 -7.39 -4.85 6.06
C THR A 99 -5.87 -4.94 6.22
N ALA A 100 -5.42 -5.90 7.03
CA ALA A 100 -4.00 -6.20 7.19
C ALA A 100 -3.32 -6.57 5.86
N LEU A 101 -4.01 -7.35 5.02
CA LEU A 101 -3.48 -7.77 3.72
C LEU A 101 -3.26 -6.56 2.80
N GLY A 102 -4.21 -5.63 2.74
CA GLY A 102 -4.06 -4.40 1.95
C GLY A 102 -2.86 -3.55 2.41
N TRP A 103 -2.65 -3.40 3.72
CA TRP A 103 -1.48 -2.67 4.23
C TRP A 103 -0.17 -3.39 3.92
N ALA A 104 -0.08 -4.70 4.19
CA ALA A 104 1.14 -5.47 3.95
C ALA A 104 1.52 -5.52 2.46
N THR A 105 0.53 -5.63 1.58
CA THR A 105 0.76 -5.63 0.12
C THR A 105 1.19 -4.26 -0.40
N PHE A 106 0.56 -3.17 0.06
CA PHE A 106 0.97 -1.81 -0.28
C PHE A 106 2.40 -1.50 0.18
N ILE A 107 2.71 -1.82 1.44
CA ILE A 107 4.02 -1.51 2.04
C ILE A 107 5.14 -2.37 1.46
N GLY A 108 4.84 -3.61 1.09
CA GLY A 108 5.77 -4.48 0.38
C GLY A 108 6.35 -5.63 1.22
N TYR A 109 5.67 -6.02 2.30
CA TYR A 109 6.13 -7.03 3.25
C TYR A 109 5.75 -8.46 2.79
N GLU A 110 6.57 -9.06 1.92
CA GLU A 110 6.28 -10.36 1.28
C GLU A 110 5.96 -11.49 2.26
N ASP A 111 6.68 -11.57 3.39
CA ASP A 111 6.47 -12.59 4.43
C ASP A 111 5.13 -12.46 5.16
N ILE A 112 4.74 -11.22 5.49
CA ILE A 112 3.42 -10.93 6.08
C ILE A 112 2.32 -11.23 5.06
N VAL A 113 2.51 -10.86 3.79
CA VAL A 113 1.56 -11.16 2.71
C VAL A 113 1.37 -12.67 2.57
N ASP A 114 2.46 -13.44 2.50
CA ASP A 114 2.41 -14.90 2.39
C ASP A 114 1.71 -15.54 3.59
N TYR A 115 2.01 -15.05 4.79
CA TYR A 115 1.35 -15.53 5.99
C TYR A 115 -0.15 -15.25 5.97
N LEU A 116 -0.58 -14.01 5.69
CA LEU A 116 -2.00 -13.65 5.64
C LEU A 116 -2.76 -14.42 4.56
N ILE A 117 -2.18 -14.62 3.38
CA ILE A 117 -2.76 -15.46 2.32
C ILE A 117 -2.87 -16.91 2.79
N SER A 118 -1.86 -17.45 3.49
CA SER A 118 -1.93 -18.81 4.05
C SER A 118 -3.05 -18.97 5.09
N LYS A 119 -3.46 -17.86 5.72
CA LYS A 119 -4.61 -17.77 6.64
C LYS A 119 -5.92 -17.44 5.93
N LYS A 120 -5.95 -17.49 4.60
CA LYS A 120 -7.11 -17.23 3.74
C LYS A 120 -7.64 -15.79 3.84
N ALA A 121 -6.76 -14.82 4.03
CA ALA A 121 -7.14 -13.41 3.96
C ALA A 121 -7.79 -13.09 2.61
N ASN A 122 -8.83 -12.25 2.62
CA ASN A 122 -9.63 -11.94 1.44
C ASN A 122 -8.85 -11.09 0.42
N LEU A 123 -8.67 -11.60 -0.80
CA LEU A 123 -8.01 -10.88 -1.88
C LEU A 123 -8.85 -9.71 -2.43
N TRP A 124 -10.17 -9.73 -2.23
CA TRP A 124 -11.10 -8.66 -2.59
C TRP A 124 -11.32 -7.64 -1.46
N ALA A 125 -10.34 -7.52 -0.55
CA ALA A 125 -10.39 -6.50 0.50
C ALA A 125 -10.32 -5.08 -0.09
N THR A 126 -11.23 -4.22 0.39
CA THR A 126 -11.36 -2.83 -0.02
C THR A 126 -10.84 -1.83 1.02
N ASP A 127 -10.72 -0.56 0.63
CA ASP A 127 -10.52 0.57 1.54
C ASP A 127 -11.34 1.82 1.13
N THR A 128 -11.25 2.91 1.89
CA THR A 128 -12.04 4.15 1.67
C THR A 128 -11.41 5.14 0.67
N ARG A 129 -10.32 4.75 0.01
CA ARG A 129 -9.56 5.57 -0.94
C ARG A 129 -9.41 4.86 -2.27
N ASP A 130 -10.56 4.40 -2.77
CA ASP A 130 -10.67 3.84 -4.12
C ASP A 130 -9.74 2.63 -4.30
N VAL A 131 -9.89 1.65 -3.43
CA VAL A 131 -9.30 0.32 -3.57
C VAL A 131 -10.42 -0.69 -3.45
N HIS A 132 -10.68 -1.41 -4.54
CA HIS A 132 -11.72 -2.45 -4.59
C HIS A 132 -11.17 -3.87 -4.46
N HIS A 133 -9.83 -4.02 -4.49
CA HIS A 133 -9.17 -5.30 -4.25
C HIS A 133 -7.68 -5.14 -3.91
N THR A 134 -7.09 -6.20 -3.35
CA THR A 134 -5.69 -6.25 -2.89
C THR A 134 -4.68 -5.99 -4.02
N LEU A 135 -4.98 -6.39 -5.27
CA LEU A 135 -4.08 -6.10 -6.40
C LEU A 135 -3.87 -4.58 -6.60
N LYS A 136 -4.87 -3.72 -6.38
CA LYS A 136 -4.68 -2.26 -6.48
C LYS A 136 -3.77 -1.76 -5.37
N SER A 137 -3.91 -2.23 -4.12
CA SER A 137 -2.96 -1.93 -3.04
C SER A 137 -1.53 -2.33 -3.40
N ALA A 138 -1.32 -3.52 -3.96
CA ALA A 138 0.00 -3.99 -4.39
C ALA A 138 0.60 -3.11 -5.51
N VAL A 139 -0.23 -2.70 -6.48
CA VAL A 139 0.18 -1.86 -7.62
C VAL A 139 0.48 -0.42 -7.21
N LEU A 140 -0.25 0.12 -6.23
CA LEU A 140 0.07 1.39 -5.58
C LEU A 140 1.42 1.31 -4.85
N GLY A 141 1.77 0.13 -4.34
CA GLY A 141 3.06 -0.19 -3.73
C GLY A 141 4.22 -0.24 -4.74
N LYS A 142 5.44 -0.50 -4.24
CA LYS A 142 6.66 -0.58 -5.08
C LYS A 142 7.22 -2.01 -5.23
N ASN A 143 6.62 -3.00 -4.58
CA ASN A 143 7.09 -4.38 -4.65
C ASN A 143 6.39 -5.18 -5.77
N THR A 144 7.06 -5.31 -6.91
CA THR A 144 6.54 -6.05 -8.08
C THR A 144 6.38 -7.57 -7.82
N ASN A 145 7.10 -8.18 -6.88
CA ASN A 145 6.90 -9.60 -6.55
C ASN A 145 5.52 -9.83 -5.92
N ILE A 146 5.06 -8.90 -5.08
CA ILE A 146 3.71 -8.96 -4.52
C ILE A 146 2.67 -8.76 -5.63
N VAL A 147 2.88 -7.81 -6.54
CA VAL A 147 1.98 -7.65 -7.71
C VAL A 147 1.87 -8.95 -8.51
N LYS A 148 3.01 -9.58 -8.84
CA LYS A 148 3.06 -10.89 -9.52
C LYS A 148 2.28 -11.95 -8.75
N LYS A 149 2.44 -12.01 -7.44
CA LYS A 149 1.80 -13.00 -6.57
C LYS A 149 0.28 -12.81 -6.54
N ILE A 150 -0.20 -11.60 -6.23
CA ILE A 150 -1.64 -11.31 -6.14
C ILE A 150 -2.30 -11.43 -7.51
N HIS A 151 -1.68 -10.91 -8.57
CA HIS A 151 -2.20 -11.07 -9.94
C HIS A 151 -2.33 -12.55 -10.31
N ASN A 152 -1.32 -13.39 -10.06
CA ASN A 152 -1.40 -14.82 -10.36
C ASN A 152 -2.52 -15.56 -9.60
N LEU A 153 -2.84 -15.12 -8.38
CA LEU A 153 -3.94 -15.68 -7.59
C LEU A 153 -5.31 -15.25 -8.11
N MET A 154 -5.41 -14.04 -8.68
CA MET A 154 -6.67 -13.44 -9.13
C MET A 154 -6.92 -13.53 -10.64
N LYS A 155 -5.95 -13.93 -11.47
CA LYS A 155 -6.02 -13.87 -12.95
C LYS A 155 -7.17 -14.61 -13.62
N HIS A 156 -7.90 -15.47 -12.90
CA HIS A 156 -9.10 -16.14 -13.41
C HIS A 156 -10.39 -15.38 -13.10
N GLU A 157 -10.32 -14.39 -12.21
CA GLU A 157 -11.44 -13.56 -11.73
C GLU A 157 -11.25 -12.08 -12.10
N LEU A 158 -10.03 -11.67 -12.48
CA LEU A 158 -9.66 -10.29 -12.74
C LEU A 158 -8.85 -10.20 -14.04
N ASP A 159 -9.39 -9.49 -15.03
CA ASP A 159 -8.68 -9.08 -16.25
C ASP A 159 -7.98 -7.75 -15.99
N LEU A 160 -6.68 -7.67 -16.32
CA LEU A 160 -5.86 -6.46 -16.18
C LEU A 160 -6.36 -5.28 -17.04
N ASN A 161 -7.26 -5.53 -17.99
CA ASN A 161 -7.83 -4.51 -18.87
C ASN A 161 -9.29 -4.19 -18.55
N ASP A 162 -9.89 -4.81 -17.52
CA ASP A 162 -11.28 -4.55 -17.14
C ASP A 162 -11.41 -3.19 -16.45
N GLN A 163 -12.08 -2.25 -17.12
CA GLN A 163 -12.31 -0.90 -16.62
C GLN A 163 -13.60 -0.78 -15.79
N THR A 164 -14.25 -1.89 -15.44
CA THR A 164 -15.45 -1.92 -14.60
C THR A 164 -15.16 -2.23 -13.13
N ILE A 165 -13.91 -2.59 -12.80
CA ILE A 165 -13.49 -2.97 -11.46
C ILE A 165 -13.31 -1.75 -10.54
N GLU A 166 -12.71 -0.69 -11.08
CA GLU A 166 -12.48 0.57 -10.37
C GLU A 166 -13.51 1.62 -10.82
N ASP A 167 -13.94 2.48 -9.90
CA ASP A 167 -15.07 3.40 -10.15
C ASP A 167 -14.80 4.40 -11.28
N ASP A 168 -13.52 4.75 -11.50
CA ASP A 168 -13.07 5.64 -12.58
C ASP A 168 -12.53 4.91 -13.81
N GLY A 169 -12.56 3.58 -13.80
CA GLY A 169 -12.03 2.70 -14.83
C GLY A 169 -10.53 2.75 -15.01
N GLU A 170 -9.79 3.13 -13.96
CA GLU A 170 -8.35 2.91 -13.92
C GLU A 170 -7.99 1.43 -14.08
N THR A 171 -7.03 1.15 -14.96
CA THR A 171 -6.41 -0.18 -15.06
C THR A 171 -5.13 -0.23 -14.22
N PRO A 172 -4.67 -1.43 -13.80
CA PRO A 172 -3.40 -1.60 -13.09
C PRO A 172 -2.20 -0.89 -13.73
N VAL A 173 -2.12 -0.82 -15.07
CA VAL A 173 -0.99 -0.15 -15.73
C VAL A 173 -1.07 1.37 -15.63
N MET A 174 -2.27 1.95 -15.59
CA MET A 174 -2.47 3.38 -15.32
C MET A 174 -2.04 3.72 -13.90
N ILE A 175 -2.48 2.93 -12.91
CA ILE A 175 -2.15 3.13 -11.50
C ILE A 175 -0.63 3.04 -11.28
N ALA A 176 0.02 2.03 -11.86
CA ALA A 176 1.46 1.84 -11.80
C ALA A 176 2.23 2.99 -12.48
N ALA A 177 1.79 3.43 -13.66
CA ALA A 177 2.40 4.54 -14.39
C ALA A 177 2.29 5.85 -13.61
N SER A 178 1.10 6.16 -13.10
CA SER A 178 0.84 7.35 -12.28
C SER A 178 1.75 7.38 -11.04
N ASN A 179 2.02 6.24 -10.41
CA ASN A 179 2.84 6.15 -9.20
C ASN A 179 4.33 5.86 -9.44
N ASN A 180 4.80 5.98 -10.68
CA ASN A 180 6.19 5.74 -11.08
C ASN A 180 6.72 4.33 -10.70
N ARG A 181 5.88 3.30 -10.83
CA ARG A 181 6.22 1.91 -10.50
C ARG A 181 6.78 1.20 -11.74
N ILE A 182 7.97 1.59 -12.17
CA ILE A 182 8.61 1.16 -13.43
C ILE A 182 8.63 -0.37 -13.61
N GLU A 183 9.11 -1.12 -12.61
CA GLU A 183 9.19 -2.58 -12.68
C GLU A 183 7.80 -3.23 -12.73
N THR A 184 6.82 -2.65 -12.05
CA THR A 184 5.43 -3.10 -12.12
C THR A 184 4.84 -2.85 -13.50
N VAL A 185 5.09 -1.70 -14.14
CA VAL A 185 4.66 -1.44 -15.52
C VAL A 185 5.30 -2.42 -16.51
N LYS A 186 6.60 -2.71 -16.39
CA LYS A 186 7.27 -3.72 -17.21
C LYS A 186 6.58 -5.08 -17.08
N TYR A 187 6.32 -5.53 -15.86
CA TYR A 187 5.59 -6.77 -15.62
C TYR A 187 4.19 -6.76 -16.24
N LEU A 188 3.41 -5.70 -16.05
CA LEU A 188 2.05 -5.61 -16.59
C LEU A 188 2.04 -5.63 -18.13
N ILE A 189 3.03 -5.01 -18.78
CA ILE A 189 3.22 -5.11 -20.24
C ILE A 189 3.48 -6.56 -20.66
N GLU A 190 4.35 -7.29 -19.94
CA GLU A 190 4.60 -8.72 -20.20
C GLU A 190 3.36 -9.59 -20.02
N GLN A 191 2.41 -9.16 -19.19
CA GLN A 191 1.12 -9.84 -18.98
C GLN A 191 0.02 -9.38 -19.96
N GLY A 192 0.34 -8.52 -20.93
CA GLY A 192 -0.61 -8.09 -21.96
C GLY A 192 -1.52 -6.93 -21.55
N ALA A 193 -1.09 -6.07 -20.61
CA ALA A 193 -1.82 -4.85 -20.30
C ALA A 193 -1.87 -3.91 -21.53
N ASN A 194 -3.06 -3.38 -21.82
CA ASN A 194 -3.31 -2.44 -22.91
C ASN A 194 -2.94 -1.02 -22.48
N LEU A 195 -1.84 -0.51 -23.03
CA LEU A 195 -1.31 0.82 -22.70
C LEU A 195 -2.14 2.00 -23.25
N ASN A 196 -3.09 1.74 -24.14
CA ASN A 196 -3.86 2.75 -24.86
C ASN A 196 -5.31 2.90 -24.37
N LEU A 197 -5.66 2.23 -23.27
CA LEU A 197 -6.88 2.55 -22.53
C LEU A 197 -6.71 3.90 -21.81
N PHE A 198 -7.83 4.51 -21.44
CA PHE A 198 -7.90 5.67 -20.58
C PHE A 198 -9.13 5.57 -19.67
N THR A 199 -9.08 6.21 -18.52
CA THR A 199 -10.16 6.25 -17.53
C THR A 199 -11.50 6.65 -18.14
N ILE A 200 -12.58 6.10 -17.59
CA ILE A 200 -13.94 6.23 -18.16
C ILE A 200 -14.86 7.10 -17.31
N THR A 201 -14.38 7.64 -16.17
CA THR A 201 -15.14 8.57 -15.34
C THR A 201 -15.55 9.82 -16.13
N ASP A 202 -16.79 10.27 -15.93
CA ASP A 202 -17.29 11.54 -16.45
C ASP A 202 -17.16 12.69 -15.44
N ASP A 203 -16.71 12.40 -14.21
CA ASP A 203 -16.47 13.39 -13.17
C ASP A 203 -15.15 14.14 -13.43
N LYS A 204 -15.29 15.31 -14.06
CA LYS A 204 -14.19 16.25 -14.37
C LYS A 204 -13.45 16.79 -13.15
N SER A 205 -13.97 16.59 -11.94
CA SER A 205 -13.30 16.99 -10.70
C SER A 205 -12.27 15.96 -10.23
N MET A 206 -12.34 14.72 -10.72
CA MET A 206 -11.40 13.67 -10.37
C MET A 206 -10.04 13.89 -11.04
N TYR A 207 -8.96 13.66 -10.29
CA TYR A 207 -7.60 13.68 -10.84
C TYR A 207 -7.42 12.65 -11.97
N SER A 208 -8.18 11.55 -11.90
CA SER A 208 -8.17 10.50 -12.90
C SER A 208 -8.99 10.80 -14.15
N TYR A 209 -9.69 11.93 -14.24
CA TYR A 209 -10.47 12.27 -15.43
C TYR A 209 -9.58 12.38 -16.69
N ASP A 210 -9.96 11.65 -17.75
CA ASP A 210 -9.33 11.69 -19.07
C ASP A 210 -7.82 11.37 -19.00
N GLN A 211 -7.50 10.22 -18.39
CA GLN A 211 -6.13 9.76 -18.13
C GLN A 211 -5.85 8.36 -18.67
N SER A 212 -4.74 8.24 -19.39
CA SER A 212 -4.09 6.99 -19.78
C SER A 212 -2.78 6.83 -19.01
N ALA A 213 -2.14 5.66 -19.09
CA ALA A 213 -0.82 5.45 -18.51
C ALA A 213 0.20 6.50 -18.96
N LEU A 214 0.19 6.87 -20.25
CA LEU A 214 1.13 7.86 -20.79
C LEU A 214 0.79 9.28 -20.33
N THR A 215 -0.47 9.69 -20.31
CA THR A 215 -0.83 11.07 -19.89
C THR A 215 -0.55 11.29 -18.40
N TYR A 216 -0.77 10.29 -17.54
CA TYR A 216 -0.30 10.35 -16.16
C TYR A 216 1.21 10.55 -16.04
N ALA A 217 1.99 9.76 -16.80
CA ALA A 217 3.45 9.90 -16.81
C ALA A 217 3.90 11.27 -17.33
N CYS A 218 3.16 11.86 -18.27
CA CYS A 218 3.41 13.19 -18.81
C CYS A 218 3.10 14.30 -17.78
N GLU A 219 1.91 14.30 -17.18
CA GLU A 219 1.49 15.33 -16.21
C GLU A 219 2.38 15.35 -14.96
N ARG A 220 2.91 14.19 -14.57
CA ARG A 220 3.81 14.05 -13.42
C ARG A 220 5.29 14.18 -13.78
N ASN A 221 5.64 14.53 -15.03
CA ASN A 221 7.02 14.67 -15.51
C ASN A 221 7.90 13.43 -15.25
N LEU A 222 7.34 12.22 -15.37
CA LEU A 222 8.04 10.96 -15.14
C LEU A 222 8.76 10.50 -16.40
N GLU A 223 9.92 11.10 -16.72
CA GLU A 223 10.63 10.87 -17.99
C GLU A 223 10.95 9.40 -18.30
N GLU A 224 11.39 8.63 -17.30
CA GLU A 224 11.70 7.21 -17.48
C GLU A 224 10.43 6.41 -17.82
N MET A 225 9.34 6.70 -17.13
CA MET A 225 8.04 6.07 -17.37
C MET A 225 7.50 6.43 -18.76
N GLN A 226 7.60 7.69 -19.18
CA GLN A 226 7.22 8.13 -20.53
C GLN A 226 8.00 7.35 -21.59
N LYS A 227 9.33 7.26 -21.46
CA LYS A 227 10.19 6.52 -22.39
C LYS A 227 9.82 5.03 -22.41
N LEU A 228 9.56 4.43 -21.26
CA LEU A 228 9.14 3.03 -21.16
C LEU A 228 7.82 2.79 -21.91
N LEU A 229 6.80 3.61 -21.65
CA LEU A 229 5.47 3.46 -22.25
C LEU A 229 5.50 3.70 -23.77
N ILE A 230 6.15 4.78 -24.21
CA ILE A 230 6.30 5.12 -25.64
C ILE A 230 7.04 4.00 -26.39
N LYS A 231 8.12 3.46 -25.80
CA LYS A 231 8.87 2.35 -26.38
C LYS A 231 7.99 1.11 -26.63
N HIS A 232 6.95 0.91 -25.84
CA HIS A 232 6.02 -0.22 -25.95
C HIS A 232 4.71 0.15 -26.66
N GLY A 233 4.67 1.28 -27.38
CA GLY A 233 3.56 1.64 -28.26
C GLY A 233 2.41 2.37 -27.58
N ALA A 234 2.62 2.95 -26.39
CA ALA A 234 1.65 3.85 -25.80
C ALA A 234 1.54 5.14 -26.63
N LEU A 235 0.30 5.57 -26.88
CA LEU A 235 -0.05 6.83 -27.51
C LEU A 235 -0.75 7.73 -26.49
N ASN A 236 -0.53 9.03 -26.61
CA ASN A 236 -1.33 10.00 -25.89
C ASN A 236 -2.73 9.99 -26.51
N HIS A 237 -3.74 9.57 -25.78
CA HIS A 237 -5.12 9.43 -26.27
C HIS A 237 -5.72 10.77 -26.74
N LYS A 238 -5.20 11.91 -26.27
CA LYS A 238 -5.64 13.26 -26.65
C LYS A 238 -5.05 13.71 -27.99
N THR A 239 -3.80 13.32 -28.28
CA THR A 239 -3.06 13.79 -29.48
C THR A 239 -2.82 12.70 -30.53
N HIS A 240 -3.03 11.44 -30.18
CA HIS A 240 -2.72 10.24 -30.97
C HIS A 240 -1.23 10.11 -31.34
N LYS A 241 -0.34 10.72 -30.57
CA LYS A 241 1.12 10.68 -30.80
C LYS A 241 1.86 9.91 -29.71
N PRO A 242 3.04 9.34 -30.02
CA PRO A 242 3.93 8.71 -29.05
C PRO A 242 4.75 9.77 -28.27
N SER A 243 4.07 10.76 -27.69
CA SER A 243 4.66 11.91 -26.99
C SER A 243 3.66 12.57 -26.06
N CYS A 244 4.14 13.38 -25.11
CA CYS A 244 3.26 14.17 -24.25
C CYS A 244 2.48 15.27 -25.00
N ASN A 245 2.99 15.74 -26.15
CA ASN A 245 2.41 16.80 -27.00
C ASN A 245 2.21 16.33 -28.45
#